data_AF-A0A3S6QYS1-F1
#
_entry.id   AF-A0A3S6QYS1-F1
#
_cell.length_a   1.000
_cell.length_b   1.000
_cell.length_c   1.000
_cell.angle_alpha   90.00
_cell.angle_beta   90.00
_cell.angle_gamma   90.00
#
_symmetry.space_group_name_H-M   'P 1'
#
loop_
_entity.id
_entity.type
_entity.pdbx_description
1 polymer ?
#
loop_
_entity_poly.entity_id
_entity_poly.type
_entity_poly.pdbx_seq_one_letter_code
_entity_poly.pdbx_strand_id
1 'polypeptide(L)'
;MGGDWHKERDNFRAMLEEIKQLHAALDTGQSIHIETTLAGQGRAQFNLIDRAHKNGFEVTLLYVALKNEKVAINRVHERVKKGGHGVPDEVVKKRYNQSNHNLAAVAFKADNVVIYDNSQKFVSVYRREHDQVIKNNLRDFPWINPKITFEAAIQKQLKDFAKHNPEIKPKNNPENKNDRPSY
;
A
#
# COMPACT_ATOMS: atom_id res chain seq x y z
N MET A 1 -9.50 19.34 16.02
CA MET A 1 -10.48 18.28 16.31
C MET A 1 -9.99 17.49 17.51
N GLY A 2 -10.84 17.28 18.53
CA GLY A 2 -10.55 16.45 19.69
C GLY A 2 -11.43 15.21 19.67
N GLY A 3 -10.82 14.03 19.68
CA GLY A 3 -11.50 12.74 19.73
C GLY A 3 -10.72 11.82 20.68
N ASP A 4 -11.43 10.90 21.33
CA ASP A 4 -10.82 9.95 22.26
C ASP A 4 -10.66 8.59 21.58
N TRP A 5 -9.41 8.16 21.35
CA TRP A 5 -9.11 6.91 20.66
C TRP A 5 -9.59 5.67 21.42
N HIS A 6 -9.89 5.79 22.72
CA HIS A 6 -10.49 4.72 23.50
C HIS A 6 -11.97 4.49 23.15
N LYS A 7 -12.63 5.43 22.46
CA LYS A 7 -14.04 5.37 22.10
C LYS A 7 -14.20 4.91 20.66
N GLU A 8 -14.78 3.73 20.46
CA GLU A 8 -15.06 3.17 19.13
C GLU A 8 -15.84 4.13 18.23
N ARG A 9 -16.80 4.87 18.81
CA ARG A 9 -17.58 5.88 18.09
C ARG A 9 -16.70 6.97 17.49
N ASP A 10 -15.71 7.46 18.23
CA ASP A 10 -14.87 8.57 17.77
C ASP A 10 -13.89 8.06 16.69
N ASN A 11 -13.37 6.84 16.83
CA ASN A 11 -12.59 6.15 15.81
C ASN A 11 -13.40 5.96 14.51
N PHE A 12 -14.65 5.50 14.62
CA PHE A 12 -15.52 5.30 13.46
C PHE A 12 -15.87 6.61 12.76
N ARG A 13 -16.15 7.68 13.52
CA ARG A 13 -16.39 9.02 12.96
C ARG A 13 -15.16 9.55 12.22
N ALA A 14 -13.96 9.38 12.79
CA ALA A 14 -12.72 9.78 12.14
C ALA A 14 -12.51 9.03 10.81
N MET A 15 -12.74 7.71 10.81
CA MET A 15 -12.66 6.89 9.60
C MET A 15 -13.64 7.35 8.51
N LEU A 16 -14.89 7.65 8.87
CA LEU A 16 -15.88 8.13 7.89
C LEU A 16 -15.51 9.49 7.31
N GLU A 17 -14.99 10.39 8.12
CA GLU A 17 -14.55 11.71 7.67
C GLU A 17 -13.33 11.60 6.75
N GLU A 18 -12.38 10.71 7.05
CA GLU A 18 -11.24 10.42 6.17
C GLU A 18 -11.70 9.90 4.80
N ILE A 19 -12.64 8.95 4.76
CA ILE A 19 -13.21 8.42 3.50
C ILE A 19 -13.90 9.53 2.71
N LYS A 20 -14.64 10.41 3.38
CA LYS A 20 -15.33 11.53 2.74
C LYS A 20 -14.34 12.51 2.11
N GLN A 21 -13.29 12.88 2.84
CA GLN A 21 -12.24 13.78 2.33
C GLN A 21 -11.47 13.15 1.18
N LEU A 22 -11.15 11.86 1.28
CA LEU A 22 -10.54 11.09 0.21
C LEU A 22 -11.37 11.14 -1.07
N HIS A 23 -12.66 10.85 -0.98
CA HIS A 23 -13.55 10.89 -2.14
C HIS A 23 -13.65 12.30 -2.74
N ALA A 24 -13.86 13.31 -1.90
CA ALA A 24 -13.95 14.70 -2.36
C ALA A 24 -12.68 15.14 -3.10
N ALA A 25 -11.51 14.76 -2.61
CA ALA A 25 -10.24 15.10 -3.25
C ALA A 25 -10.05 14.36 -4.58
N LEU A 26 -10.37 13.06 -4.63
CA LEU A 26 -10.34 12.29 -5.87
C LEU A 26 -11.28 12.86 -6.93
N ASP A 27 -12.46 13.35 -6.53
CA ASP A 27 -13.47 13.86 -7.45
C ASP A 27 -13.16 15.29 -7.92
N THR A 28 -12.42 16.06 -7.13
CA THR A 28 -12.02 17.44 -7.47
C THR A 28 -10.61 17.57 -8.06
N GLY A 29 -9.85 16.47 -8.14
CA GLY A 29 -8.46 16.49 -8.62
C GLY A 29 -7.46 17.08 -7.62
N GLN A 30 -7.85 17.22 -6.34
CA GLN A 30 -6.99 17.76 -5.30
C GLN A 30 -5.96 16.72 -4.84
N SER A 31 -4.67 17.08 -4.81
CA SER A 31 -3.62 16.21 -4.28
C SER A 31 -3.87 15.81 -2.83
N ILE A 32 -3.62 14.54 -2.53
CA ILE A 32 -3.88 13.94 -1.22
C ILE A 32 -2.82 12.92 -0.85
N HIS A 33 -2.71 12.66 0.45
CA HIS A 33 -1.92 11.56 1.00
C HIS A 33 -2.80 10.73 1.94
N ILE A 34 -2.48 9.44 2.04
CA ILE A 34 -3.17 8.51 2.93
C ILE A 34 -2.12 7.74 3.68
N GLU A 35 -2.18 7.79 5.01
CA GLU A 35 -1.30 7.01 5.87
C GLU A 35 -1.97 5.67 6.17
N THR A 36 -1.25 4.57 5.92
CA THR A 36 -1.77 3.24 6.23
C THR A 36 -0.64 2.30 6.61
N THR A 37 -0.95 1.31 7.43
CA THR A 37 -0.01 0.23 7.76
C THR A 37 0.19 -0.74 6.60
N LEU A 38 -0.59 -0.61 5.52
CA LEU A 38 -0.65 -1.54 4.38
C LEU A 38 -1.07 -2.97 4.78
N ALA A 39 -1.60 -3.15 5.99
CA ALA A 39 -2.01 -4.45 6.52
C ALA A 39 -3.50 -4.75 6.36
N GLY A 40 -4.26 -3.83 5.76
CA GLY A 40 -5.67 -4.05 5.44
C GLY A 40 -5.86 -5.07 4.31
N GLN A 41 -7.12 -5.29 3.92
CA GLN A 41 -7.42 -6.10 2.74
C GLN A 41 -6.83 -5.41 1.49
N GLY A 42 -5.83 -6.04 0.86
CA GLY A 42 -5.11 -5.50 -0.32
C GLY A 42 -6.02 -4.95 -1.43
N ARG A 43 -7.22 -5.53 -1.56
CA ARG A 43 -8.25 -5.12 -2.52
C ARG A 43 -8.69 -3.66 -2.36
N ALA A 44 -8.75 -3.16 -1.12
CA ALA A 44 -9.14 -1.77 -0.86
C ALA A 44 -8.09 -0.79 -1.43
N GLN A 45 -6.80 -1.06 -1.20
CA GLN A 45 -5.72 -0.23 -1.75
C GLN A 45 -5.67 -0.31 -3.28
N PHE A 46 -5.91 -1.50 -3.86
CA PHE A 46 -5.96 -1.62 -5.32
C PHE A 46 -7.09 -0.81 -5.95
N ASN A 47 -8.30 -0.94 -5.42
CA ASN A 47 -9.45 -0.20 -5.93
C ASN A 47 -9.24 1.31 -5.84
N LEU A 48 -8.54 1.75 -4.80
CA LEU A 48 -8.23 3.14 -4.59
C LEU A 48 -7.21 3.68 -5.62
N ILE A 49 -6.13 2.94 -5.86
CA ILE A 49 -5.13 3.29 -6.87
C ILE A 49 -5.79 3.31 -8.25
N ASP A 50 -6.61 2.30 -8.58
CA ASP A 50 -7.34 2.24 -9.85
C ASP A 50 -8.29 3.44 -10.02
N ARG A 51 -8.96 3.89 -8.95
CA ARG A 51 -9.80 5.09 -8.99
C ARG A 51 -8.97 6.36 -9.16
N ALA A 52 -7.85 6.47 -8.46
CA ALA A 52 -6.94 7.61 -8.59
C ALA A 52 -6.45 7.76 -10.03
N HIS A 53 -5.97 6.67 -10.64
CA HIS A 53 -5.56 6.65 -12.05
C HIS A 53 -6.69 7.03 -13.01
N LYS A 54 -7.91 6.52 -12.80
CA LYS A 54 -9.08 6.90 -13.61
C LYS A 54 -9.41 8.39 -13.52
N ASN A 55 -9.12 9.02 -12.39
CA ASN A 55 -9.32 10.44 -12.17
C ASN A 55 -8.07 11.27 -12.55
N GLY A 56 -7.08 10.68 -13.23
CA GLY A 56 -5.91 11.40 -13.75
C GLY A 56 -4.80 11.67 -12.74
N PHE A 57 -4.81 11.00 -11.60
CA PHE A 57 -3.73 11.14 -10.60
C PHE A 57 -2.52 10.28 -10.95
N GLU A 58 -1.34 10.78 -10.60
CA GLU A 58 -0.14 9.99 -10.41
C GLU A 58 -0.10 9.48 -8.96
N VAL A 59 0.27 8.22 -8.76
CA VAL A 59 0.31 7.56 -7.46
C VAL A 59 1.75 7.28 -7.04
N THR A 60 2.16 7.86 -5.92
CA THR A 60 3.46 7.61 -5.30
C THR A 60 3.31 6.80 -4.01
N LEU A 61 3.93 5.62 -3.96
CA LEU A 61 4.04 4.82 -2.76
C LEU A 61 5.31 5.18 -1.98
N LEU A 62 5.15 5.66 -0.75
CA LEU A 62 6.22 5.79 0.22
C LEU A 62 6.07 4.67 1.27
N TYR A 63 7.04 3.75 1.32
CA TYR A 63 7.01 2.63 2.27
C TYR A 63 8.17 2.71 3.25
N VAL A 64 7.89 2.51 4.54
CA VAL A 64 8.90 2.48 5.61
C VAL A 64 8.96 1.08 6.20
N ALA A 65 10.07 0.39 5.95
CA ALA A 65 10.33 -0.95 6.44
C ALA A 65 11.10 -0.94 7.77
N LEU A 66 10.95 -2.03 8.51
CA LEU A 66 11.75 -2.37 9.69
C LEU A 66 12.25 -3.81 9.53
N LYS A 67 13.39 -4.12 10.17
CA LYS A 67 14.07 -5.41 10.05
C LYS A 67 13.27 -6.61 10.54
N ASN A 68 12.37 -6.39 11.49
CA ASN A 68 11.48 -7.41 12.05
C ASN A 68 10.37 -6.78 12.90
N GLU A 69 9.36 -7.58 13.23
CA GLU A 69 8.22 -7.20 14.05
C GLU A 69 8.63 -6.79 15.48
N LYS A 70 9.73 -7.35 16.03
CA LYS A 70 10.20 -7.03 17.39
C LYS A 70 10.60 -5.56 17.51
N VAL A 71 11.22 -4.99 16.46
CA VAL A 71 11.52 -3.55 16.44
C VAL A 71 10.24 -2.71 16.46
N ALA A 72 9.22 -3.11 15.71
CA ALA A 72 7.94 -2.41 15.68
C ALA A 72 7.24 -2.46 17.05
N ILE A 73 7.20 -3.64 17.68
CA ILE A 73 6.64 -3.86 19.02
C ILE A 73 7.36 -2.98 20.06
N ASN A 74 8.70 -3.04 20.08
CA ASN A 74 9.48 -2.23 21.02
C ASN A 74 9.21 -0.73 20.86
N ARG A 75 9.07 -0.24 19.63
CA ARG A 75 8.72 1.17 19.38
C ARG A 75 7.33 1.55 19.88
N VAL A 76 6.35 0.64 19.78
CA VAL A 76 5.02 0.85 20.38
C VAL A 76 5.15 0.92 21.90
N HIS A 77 5.88 0.00 22.53
CA HIS A 77 6.09 0.02 23.99
C HIS A 77 6.77 1.31 24.46
N GLU A 78 7.82 1.76 23.77
CA GLU A 78 8.51 3.02 24.10
C GLU A 78 7.60 4.25 23.95
N ARG A 79 6.72 4.27 22.94
CA ARG A 79 5.72 5.34 22.80
C ARG A 79 4.68 5.29 23.92
N VAL A 80 4.23 4.11 24.31
CA VAL A 80 3.26 3.93 25.41
C VAL A 80 3.85 4.41 26.74
N LYS A 81 5.12 4.09 27.02
CA LYS A 81 5.84 4.62 28.20
C LYS A 81 5.87 6.15 28.22
N LYS A 82 5.85 6.80 27.06
CA LYS A 82 5.80 8.26 26.89
C LYS A 82 4.37 8.84 26.85
N GLY A 83 3.35 8.03 27.16
CA GLY A 83 1.95 8.45 27.23
C GLY A 83 1.18 8.38 25.90
N GLY A 84 1.73 7.74 24.86
CA GLY A 84 1.03 7.56 23.58
C GLY A 84 0.13 6.32 23.51
N HIS A 85 -0.59 6.18 22.39
CA HIS A 85 -1.50 5.06 22.13
C HIS A 85 -0.77 3.71 22.01
N GLY A 86 -1.30 2.67 22.66
CA GLY A 86 -0.81 1.29 22.61
C GLY A 86 -1.55 0.44 21.58
N VAL A 87 -0.87 -0.56 21.02
CA VAL A 87 -1.45 -1.56 20.12
C VAL A 87 -0.97 -2.93 20.60
N PRO A 88 -1.85 -3.94 20.72
CA PRO A 88 -1.43 -5.27 21.14
C PRO A 88 -0.35 -5.87 20.23
N ASP A 89 0.64 -6.53 20.82
CA ASP A 89 1.80 -7.09 20.10
C ASP A 89 1.38 -8.03 18.95
N GLU A 90 0.36 -8.86 19.16
CA GLU A 90 -0.17 -9.75 18.12
C GLU A 90 -0.78 -8.98 16.94
N VAL A 91 -1.40 -7.83 17.20
CA VAL A 91 -1.90 -6.94 16.13
C VAL A 91 -0.73 -6.32 15.38
N VAL A 92 0.33 -5.90 16.08
CA VAL A 92 1.55 -5.37 15.44
C VAL A 92 2.20 -6.43 14.55
N LYS A 93 2.37 -7.65 15.06
CA LYS A 93 2.94 -8.79 14.33
C LYS A 93 2.12 -9.15 13.09
N LYS A 94 0.80 -9.26 13.24
CA LYS A 94 -0.11 -9.50 12.10
C LYS A 94 0.04 -8.41 11.04
N ARG A 95 0.04 -7.14 11.46
CA ARG A 95 0.16 -6.01 10.54
C ARG A 95 1.50 -5.98 9.83
N TYR A 96 2.60 -6.24 10.54
CA TYR A 96 3.94 -6.31 9.96
C TYR A 96 4.01 -7.31 8.80
N ASN A 97 3.54 -8.55 9.03
CA ASN A 97 3.56 -9.60 8.01
C ASN A 97 2.66 -9.26 6.81
N GLN A 98 1.42 -8.81 7.07
CA GLN A 98 0.48 -8.48 6.01
C GLN A 98 0.94 -7.29 5.17
N SER A 99 1.54 -6.29 5.81
CA SER A 99 2.13 -5.12 5.16
C SER A 99 3.20 -5.51 4.13
N ASN A 100 4.16 -6.33 4.54
CA ASN A 100 5.25 -6.78 3.66
C ASN A 100 4.75 -7.72 2.55
N HIS A 101 3.70 -8.50 2.82
CA HIS A 101 3.03 -9.32 1.82
C HIS A 101 2.34 -8.46 0.74
N ASN A 102 1.57 -7.46 1.15
CA ASN A 102 0.83 -6.57 0.26
C ASN A 102 1.74 -5.63 -0.54
N LEU A 103 2.93 -5.32 -0.02
CA LEU A 103 3.88 -4.37 -0.59
C LEU A 103 4.16 -4.61 -2.07
N ALA A 104 4.46 -5.85 -2.49
CA ALA A 104 4.82 -6.16 -3.88
C ALA A 104 3.69 -5.79 -4.85
N ALA A 105 2.45 -6.14 -4.51
CA ALA A 105 1.31 -5.89 -5.36
C ALA A 105 0.92 -4.40 -5.41
N VAL A 106 1.06 -3.67 -4.29
CA VAL A 106 0.78 -2.23 -4.26
C VAL A 106 1.87 -1.44 -4.97
N ALA A 107 3.15 -1.80 -4.78
CA ALA A 107 4.27 -1.21 -5.52
C ALA A 107 4.16 -1.45 -7.03
N PHE A 108 3.61 -2.60 -7.45
CA PHE A 108 3.35 -2.87 -8.86
C PHE A 108 2.33 -1.91 -9.48
N LYS A 109 1.32 -1.48 -8.72
CA LYS A 109 0.27 -0.58 -9.20
C LYS A 109 0.60 0.91 -9.06
N ALA A 110 1.45 1.30 -8.11
CA ALA A 110 1.89 2.69 -8.01
C ALA A 110 2.70 3.08 -9.26
N ASP A 111 2.78 4.37 -9.57
CA ASP A 111 3.64 4.90 -10.62
C ASP A 111 5.07 5.04 -10.07
N ASN A 112 5.18 5.71 -8.92
CA ASN A 112 6.45 5.92 -8.23
C ASN A 112 6.49 5.12 -6.93
N VAL A 113 7.67 4.56 -6.61
CA VAL A 113 7.87 3.79 -5.37
C VAL A 113 9.17 4.23 -4.72
N VAL A 114 9.09 4.62 -3.45
CA VAL A 114 10.26 4.85 -2.62
C VAL A 114 10.13 4.03 -1.36
N ILE A 115 11.16 3.22 -1.09
CA ILE A 115 11.22 2.40 0.12
C ILE A 115 12.38 2.87 0.98
N TYR A 116 12.09 3.05 2.25
CA TYR A 116 13.04 3.38 3.28
C TYR A 116 13.19 2.21 4.23
N ASP A 117 14.40 1.95 4.69
CA ASP A 117 14.61 1.23 5.94
C ASP A 117 14.67 2.25 7.07
N ASN A 118 14.04 1.93 8.19
CA ASN A 118 14.13 2.72 9.42
C ASN A 118 14.49 1.83 10.61
N SER A 119 15.27 0.77 10.39
CA SER A 119 15.61 -0.17 11.47
C SER A 119 16.60 0.41 12.47
N GLN A 120 17.56 1.19 11.97
CA GLN A 120 18.59 1.87 12.77
C GLN A 120 18.72 3.34 12.37
N LYS A 121 18.87 3.58 11.06
CA LYS A 121 18.88 4.91 10.46
C LYS A 121 17.82 4.95 9.37
N PHE A 122 17.26 6.13 9.13
CA PHE A 122 16.34 6.34 8.02
C PHE A 122 17.12 6.47 6.73
N VAL A 123 17.05 5.45 5.86
CA VAL A 123 17.81 5.40 4.61
C VAL A 123 16.91 4.95 3.46
N SER A 124 17.01 5.61 2.31
CA SER A 124 16.34 5.13 1.08
C SER A 124 17.04 3.87 0.57
N VAL A 125 16.28 2.80 0.36
CA VAL A 125 16.78 1.48 -0.08
C VAL A 125 16.45 1.22 -1.54
N TYR A 126 15.25 1.59 -1.96
CA TYR A 126 14.75 1.37 -3.32
C TYR A 126 14.01 2.61 -3.80
N ARG A 127 14.22 2.98 -5.06
CA ARG A 127 13.50 4.06 -5.75
C ARG A 127 13.21 3.64 -7.18
N ARG A 128 11.93 3.71 -7.56
CA ARG A 128 11.45 3.56 -8.93
C ARG A 128 10.62 4.78 -9.29
N GLU A 129 10.87 5.33 -10.46
CA GLU A 129 10.08 6.39 -11.07
C GLU A 129 9.45 5.83 -12.34
N HIS A 130 8.12 5.73 -12.38
CA HIS A 130 7.40 5.02 -13.43
C HIS A 130 7.99 3.62 -13.70
N ASP A 131 8.50 3.40 -14.92
CA ASP A 131 9.08 2.12 -15.35
C ASP A 131 10.61 2.05 -15.11
N GLN A 132 11.23 3.09 -14.53
CA GLN A 132 12.68 3.19 -14.34
C GLN A 132 13.09 2.98 -12.88
N VAL A 133 13.95 2.00 -12.63
CA VAL A 133 14.58 1.80 -11.31
C VAL A 133 15.78 2.73 -11.18
N ILE A 134 15.70 3.68 -10.25
CA ILE A 134 16.74 4.69 -9.97
C ILE A 134 17.72 4.19 -8.90
N LYS A 135 17.21 3.43 -7.92
CA LYS A 135 18.02 2.86 -6.84
C LYS A 135 17.50 1.48 -6.46
N ASN A 136 18.40 0.52 -6.28
CA ASN A 136 18.05 -0.81 -5.81
C ASN A 136 19.15 -1.41 -4.92
N ASN A 137 19.02 -1.22 -3.61
CA ASN A 137 19.89 -1.82 -2.60
C ASN A 137 19.21 -2.98 -1.87
N LEU A 138 18.13 -3.57 -2.41
CA LEU A 138 17.30 -4.54 -1.69
C LEU A 138 18.06 -5.78 -1.22
N ARG A 139 19.18 -6.12 -1.88
CA ARG A 139 20.05 -7.24 -1.48
C ARG A 139 20.57 -7.09 -0.04
N ASP A 140 20.79 -5.88 0.43
CA ASP A 140 21.30 -5.60 1.78
C ASP A 140 20.18 -5.55 2.84
N PHE A 141 18.91 -5.65 2.41
CA PHE A 141 17.73 -5.48 3.26
C PHE A 141 16.75 -6.66 3.06
N PRO A 142 17.13 -7.90 3.44
CA PRO A 142 16.38 -9.12 3.12
C PRO A 142 14.99 -9.22 3.75
N TRP A 143 14.66 -8.35 4.70
CA TRP A 143 13.32 -8.27 5.29
C TRP A 143 12.30 -7.56 4.38
N ILE A 144 12.77 -6.78 3.40
CA ILE A 144 11.91 -6.12 2.41
C ILE A 144 11.60 -7.13 1.31
N ASN A 145 10.32 -7.33 1.01
CA ASN A 145 9.89 -8.29 0.00
C ASN A 145 10.59 -8.02 -1.36
N PRO A 146 11.47 -8.90 -1.85
CA PRO A 146 12.26 -8.63 -3.06
C PRO A 146 11.39 -8.65 -4.33
N LYS A 147 10.18 -9.23 -4.27
CA LYS A 147 9.24 -9.29 -5.40
C LYS A 147 8.66 -7.92 -5.79
N ILE A 148 9.07 -6.85 -5.11
CA ILE A 148 8.76 -5.47 -5.50
C ILE A 148 9.54 -5.03 -6.75
N THR A 149 10.61 -5.75 -7.12
CA THR A 149 11.43 -5.36 -8.26
C THR A 149 10.59 -5.43 -9.53
N PHE A 150 10.47 -4.28 -10.16
CA PHE A 150 9.72 -4.13 -11.38
C PHE A 150 10.61 -4.54 -12.56
N GLU A 151 10.42 -5.75 -13.08
CA GLU A 151 11.08 -6.12 -14.33
C GLU A 151 10.39 -5.38 -15.48
N ALA A 152 11.02 -4.30 -15.97
CA ALA A 152 10.53 -3.53 -17.12
C ALA A 152 10.25 -4.43 -18.35
N ALA A 153 10.96 -5.55 -18.48
CA ALA A 153 10.73 -6.55 -19.52
C ALA A 153 9.34 -7.22 -19.40
N ILE A 154 8.90 -7.57 -18.19
CA ILE A 154 7.58 -8.17 -17.95
C ILE A 154 6.48 -7.17 -18.31
N GLN A 155 6.65 -5.90 -17.97
CA GLN A 155 5.66 -4.87 -18.27
C GLN A 155 5.61 -4.48 -19.74
N LYS A 156 6.76 -4.42 -20.40
CA LYS A 156 6.81 -4.29 -21.86
C LYS A 156 6.10 -5.47 -22.51
N GLN A 157 6.39 -6.70 -22.10
CA GLN A 157 5.70 -7.89 -22.60
C GLN A 157 4.19 -7.86 -22.33
N LEU A 158 3.74 -7.42 -21.16
CA LEU A 158 2.31 -7.34 -20.82
C LEU A 158 1.60 -6.22 -21.60
N LYS A 159 2.22 -5.04 -21.73
CA LYS A 159 1.70 -3.92 -22.52
C LYS A 159 1.65 -4.28 -24.01
N ASP A 160 2.71 -4.89 -24.53
CA ASP A 160 2.77 -5.39 -25.90
C ASP A 160 1.72 -6.48 -26.12
N PHE A 161 1.59 -7.44 -25.20
CA PHE A 161 0.58 -8.49 -25.27
C PHE A 161 -0.85 -7.92 -25.26
N ALA A 162 -1.16 -6.98 -24.37
CA ALA A 162 -2.47 -6.35 -24.30
C ALA A 162 -2.79 -5.52 -25.56
N LYS A 163 -1.80 -4.83 -26.13
CA LYS A 163 -1.95 -4.08 -27.38
C LYS A 163 -2.30 -4.97 -28.58
N HIS A 164 -1.76 -6.20 -28.61
CA HIS A 164 -2.02 -7.17 -29.67
C HIS A 164 -3.22 -8.09 -29.37
N ASN A 165 -3.83 -8.00 -28.20
CA ASN A 165 -4.98 -8.81 -27.79
C ASN A 165 -6.05 -7.94 -27.09
N PRO A 166 -6.71 -7.02 -27.82
CA PRO A 166 -7.67 -6.08 -27.24
C PRO A 166 -8.92 -6.75 -26.65
N GLU A 167 -9.21 -7.99 -27.06
CA GLU A 167 -10.31 -8.81 -26.52
C GLU A 167 -10.07 -9.27 -25.06
N ILE A 168 -8.81 -9.28 -24.60
CA ILE A 168 -8.46 -9.75 -23.25
C ILE A 168 -8.73 -8.62 -22.25
N LYS A 169 -9.98 -8.55 -21.78
CA LYS A 169 -10.35 -7.68 -20.65
C LYS A 169 -9.66 -8.21 -19.38
N PRO A 170 -9.02 -7.36 -18.56
CA PRO A 170 -8.55 -7.78 -17.24
C PRO A 170 -9.74 -8.33 -16.44
N LYS A 171 -9.51 -9.41 -15.68
CA LYS A 171 -10.53 -10.21 -14.94
C LYS A 171 -11.32 -9.45 -13.85
N ASN A 172 -11.30 -8.12 -13.87
CA ASN A 172 -12.02 -7.21 -12.97
C ASN A 172 -13.22 -6.53 -13.65
N ASN A 173 -13.84 -7.17 -14.65
CA ASN A 173 -15.15 -6.73 -15.16
C ASN A 173 -16.26 -7.40 -14.30
N PRO A 174 -17.16 -6.65 -13.62
CA PRO A 174 -18.21 -7.22 -12.78
C PRO A 174 -19.29 -8.00 -13.56
N GLU A 175 -19.20 -8.07 -14.89
CA GLU A 175 -20.18 -8.74 -15.76
C GLU A 175 -19.96 -10.25 -15.91
N ASN A 176 -18.87 -10.83 -15.40
CA ASN A 176 -18.66 -12.28 -15.50
C ASN A 176 -19.32 -13.06 -14.35
N LYS A 177 -20.62 -12.82 -14.14
CA LYS A 177 -21.46 -13.50 -13.13
C LYS A 177 -22.33 -14.63 -13.68
N ASN A 178 -22.21 -14.99 -14.95
CA ASN A 178 -23.17 -15.91 -15.57
C ASN A 178 -22.68 -17.34 -15.82
N ASP A 179 -21.44 -17.70 -15.50
CA ASP A 179 -21.01 -19.10 -15.56
C ASP A 179 -20.89 -19.70 -14.15
N ARG A 180 -22.03 -20.03 -13.57
CA ARG A 180 -22.10 -21.08 -12.55
C ARG A 180 -22.56 -22.37 -13.25
N PRO A 181 -21.80 -23.47 -13.20
CA PRO A 181 -22.36 -24.77 -13.49
C PRO A 181 -23.42 -25.05 -12.42
N SER A 182 -24.65 -25.33 -12.87
CA SER A 182 -25.62 -26.09 -12.10
C SER A 182 -24.95 -27.39 -11.67
N TYR A 183 -24.77 -27.61 -10.37
CA TYR A 183 -25.09 -28.84 -9.62
C TYR A 183 -24.82 -28.60 -8.12
#